data_AF-A0A9D0U3V5-F1
#
_entry.id   AF-A0A9D0U3V5-F1
#
_cell.length_a   1.000
_cell.length_b   1.000
_cell.length_c   1.000
_cell.angle_alpha   90.00
_cell.angle_beta   90.00
_cell.angle_gamma   90.00
#
_symmetry.space_group_name_H-M   'P 1'
#
loop_
_entity.id
_entity.type
_entity.pdbx_description
1 polymer ?
#
loop_
_entity_poly.entity_id
_entity_poly.type
_entity_poly.pdbx_seq_one_letter_code
_entity_poly.pdbx_strand_id
1 'polypeptide(L)'
;IAEVSAAGLASILVPFPYAVDDHQTANAHYLAENGAAILAKQAELKPEDLANVLSALISNREQLLQMSEKARALAKPNATQAVAAICADYAGYDFPEVPGYEYVEDENEGEV
;
A
#
# COMPACT_ATOMS: atom_id res chain seq x y z
N ILE A 1 -4.24 4.40 -0.59
CA ILE A 1 -2.83 3.95 -0.35
C ILE A 1 -2.16 3.47 -1.63
N ALA A 2 -2.85 2.67 -2.45
CA ALA A 2 -2.32 2.13 -3.71
C ALA A 2 -1.71 3.18 -4.64
N GLU A 3 -2.34 4.36 -4.80
CA GLU A 3 -1.83 5.44 -5.66
C GLU A 3 -0.48 6.00 -5.17
N VAL A 4 -0.33 6.21 -3.86
CA VAL A 4 0.93 6.69 -3.25
C VAL A 4 2.05 5.68 -3.47
N SER A 5 1.76 4.39 -3.27
CA SER A 5 2.69 3.30 -3.56
C SER A 5 3.05 3.24 -5.04
N ALA A 6 2.06 3.31 -5.94
CA ALA A 6 2.29 3.30 -7.38
C ALA A 6 3.15 4.50 -7.83
N ALA A 7 2.94 5.68 -7.26
CA ALA A 7 3.76 6.86 -7.53
C ALA A 7 5.17 6.78 -6.92
N GLY A 8 5.42 5.86 -5.98
CA GLY A 8 6.71 5.71 -5.32
C GLY A 8 7.05 6.90 -4.42
N LEU A 9 6.08 7.40 -3.67
CA LEU A 9 6.25 8.60 -2.86
C LEU A 9 6.44 8.26 -1.37
N ALA A 10 7.52 8.77 -0.79
CA ALA A 10 7.64 8.91 0.65
C ALA A 10 6.48 9.77 1.17
N SER A 11 5.80 9.33 2.23
CA SER A 11 4.59 9.99 2.72
C SER A 11 4.51 10.03 4.25
N ILE A 12 3.81 11.05 4.75
CA ILE A 12 3.32 11.11 6.13
C ILE A 12 1.81 10.86 6.04
N LEU A 13 1.33 9.80 6.68
CA LEU A 13 -0.06 9.38 6.63
C LEU A 13 -0.73 9.71 7.95
N VAL A 14 -1.83 10.47 7.86
CA VAL A 14 -2.63 10.90 9.01
C VAL A 14 -4.03 10.31 8.86
N PRO A 15 -4.29 9.10 9.39
CA PRO A 15 -5.62 8.48 9.29
C PRO A 15 -6.67 9.29 10.01
N PHE A 16 -7.85 9.40 9.40
CA PHE A 16 -8.99 10.08 10.01
C PHE A 16 -9.59 9.21 11.14
N PRO A 17 -9.63 9.70 12.39
CA PRO A 17 -9.91 8.87 13.57
C PRO A 17 -11.39 8.51 13.76
N TYR A 18 -12.30 9.13 12.99
CA TYR A 18 -13.75 8.88 13.08
C TYR A 18 -14.28 8.09 11.88
N ALA A 19 -13.39 7.44 11.12
CA ALA A 19 -13.81 6.53 10.06
C ALA A 19 -14.45 5.29 10.69
N VAL A 20 -15.64 4.93 10.20
CA VAL A 20 -16.46 3.83 10.77
C VAL A 20 -15.70 2.50 10.82
N ASP A 21 -14.84 2.23 9.85
CA ASP A 21 -14.20 0.92 9.69
C ASP A 21 -12.69 0.87 10.03
N ASP A 22 -12.08 1.93 10.56
CA ASP A 22 -10.61 2.00 10.87
C ASP A 22 -9.65 1.55 9.72
N HIS A 23 -10.18 1.36 8.51
CA HIS A 23 -9.42 0.85 7.35
C HIS A 23 -8.31 1.81 6.90
N GLN A 24 -8.44 3.11 7.21
CA GLN A 24 -7.38 4.07 6.92
C GLN A 24 -6.12 3.81 7.75
N THR A 25 -6.29 3.42 9.01
CA THR A 25 -5.19 3.09 9.92
C THR A 25 -4.48 1.84 9.44
N ALA A 26 -5.21 0.79 9.06
CA ALA A 26 -4.63 -0.42 8.48
C ALA A 26 -3.81 -0.14 7.21
N ASN A 27 -4.37 0.67 6.29
CA ASN A 27 -3.67 1.09 5.08
C ASN A 27 -2.39 1.86 5.36
N ALA A 28 -2.41 2.75 6.36
CA ALA A 28 -1.24 3.54 6.72
C ALA A 28 -0.18 2.71 7.45
N HIS A 29 -0.60 1.79 8.33
CA HIS A 29 0.28 0.82 8.98
C HIS A 29 1.04 -0.04 7.97
N TYR A 30 0.35 -0.55 6.94
CA TYR A 30 0.98 -1.39 5.92
C TYR A 30 2.20 -0.71 5.26
N LEU A 31 2.14 0.59 4.95
CA LEU A 31 3.30 1.31 4.43
C LEU A 31 4.33 1.64 5.52
N ALA A 32 3.89 2.02 6.71
CA ALA A 32 4.79 2.42 7.79
C ALA A 32 5.66 1.26 8.29
N GLU A 33 5.08 0.07 8.45
CA GLU A 33 5.79 -1.15 8.88
C GLU A 33 6.85 -1.59 7.86
N ASN A 34 6.60 -1.32 6.58
CA ASN A 34 7.56 -1.57 5.51
C ASN A 34 8.55 -0.41 5.30
N GLY A 35 8.52 0.62 6.15
CA GLY A 35 9.41 1.78 6.08
C GLY A 35 9.18 2.67 4.85
N ALA A 36 8.00 2.60 4.24
CA ALA A 36 7.60 3.39 3.07
C ALA A 36 6.90 4.71 3.45
N ALA A 37 6.41 4.83 4.69
CA ALA A 37 5.71 6.00 5.19
C ALA A 37 5.97 6.22 6.68
N ILE A 38 5.64 7.42 7.16
CA ILE A 38 5.49 7.72 8.59
C ILE A 38 4.00 7.74 8.90
N LEU A 39 3.57 6.97 9.90
CA LEU A 39 2.21 7.03 10.43
C LEU A 39 2.15 8.07 11.56
N ALA A 40 1.26 9.05 11.42
CA ALA A 40 1.02 10.08 12.43
C ALA A 40 -0.46 10.06 12.85
N LYS A 41 -0.74 9.70 14.11
CA LYS A 41 -2.11 9.62 14.62
C LYS A 41 -2.68 11.02 14.80
N GLN A 42 -3.81 11.32 14.13
CA GLN A 42 -4.41 12.66 14.16
C GLN A 42 -4.72 13.15 15.58
N ALA A 43 -5.16 12.27 16.48
CA ALA A 43 -5.51 12.63 17.86
C ALA A 43 -4.31 13.13 18.69
N GLU A 44 -3.10 12.71 18.33
CA GLU A 44 -1.85 13.02 19.03
C GLU A 44 -1.02 14.08 18.30
N LEU A 45 -1.38 14.40 17.05
CA LEU A 45 -0.60 15.25 16.16
C LEU A 45 -0.78 16.73 16.48
N LYS A 46 0.30 17.40 16.91
CA LYS A 46 0.35 18.87 17.01
C LYS A 46 1.04 19.47 15.78
N PRO A 47 0.80 20.76 15.48
CA PRO A 47 1.49 21.45 14.38
C PRO A 47 3.03 21.39 14.49
N GLU A 48 3.55 21.49 15.72
CA GLU A 48 4.98 21.43 16.02
C GLU A 48 5.58 20.05 15.67
N ASP A 49 4.86 18.97 15.98
CA ASP A 49 5.29 17.61 15.66
C ASP A 49 5.40 17.41 14.15
N LEU A 50 4.38 17.86 13.40
CA LEU A 50 4.39 17.78 11.94
C LEU A 50 5.53 18.61 11.33
N ALA A 51 5.77 19.82 11.85
CA ALA A 51 6.86 20.67 11.40
C ALA A 51 8.23 20.03 11.63
N ASN A 52 8.42 19.37 12.78
CA ASN A 52 9.65 18.66 13.10
C ASN A 52 9.89 17.47 12.16
N VAL A 53 8.86 16.64 11.92
CA VAL A 53 8.94 15.51 10.99
C VAL A 53 9.27 15.98 9.57
N LEU A 54 8.57 17.02 9.09
CA LEU A 54 8.83 17.60 7.77
C LEU A 54 10.26 18.13 7.66
N SER A 55 10.73 18.87 8.67
CA SER A 55 12.09 19.43 8.67
C SER A 55 13.16 18.35 8.63
N ALA A 56 12.98 17.26 9.39
CA ALA A 56 13.88 16.12 9.37
C ALA A 56 13.91 15.41 8.00
N LEU A 57 12.75 15.18 7.39
CA LEU A 57 12.65 14.54 6.08
C LEU A 57 13.25 15.41 4.96
N ILE A 58 12.90 16.69 4.90
CA ILE A 58 13.39 17.61 3.86
C ILE A 58 14.91 17.77 3.94
N SER A 59 15.48 17.69 5.14
CA SER A 59 16.94 17.76 5.34
C SER A 59 17.67 16.46 5.00
N ASN A 60 16.95 15.35 4.77
CA ASN A 60 17.53 14.03 4.49
C ASN A 60 16.98 13.42 3.19
N ARG A 61 17.55 13.84 2.07
CA ARG A 61 17.14 13.39 0.73
C ARG A 61 17.31 11.87 0.52
N GLU A 62 18.32 11.27 1.16
CA GLU A 62 18.61 9.84 1.06
C GLU A 62 17.51 9.02 1.74
N GLN A 63 17.10 9.41 2.95
CA GLN A 63 15.98 8.78 3.64
C GLN A 63 14.68 8.87 2.81
N LEU A 64 14.40 10.04 2.22
CA LEU A 64 13.25 10.20 1.33
C LEU A 64 13.32 9.26 0.12
N LEU A 65 14.50 9.07 -0.47
CA LEU A 65 14.69 8.15 -1.59
C LEU A 65 14.40 6.69 -1.16
N GLN A 66 14.97 6.27 -0.03
CA GLN A 66 14.76 4.92 0.50
C GLN A 66 13.27 4.64 0.80
N MET A 67 12.56 5.61 1.39
CA MET A 67 11.12 5.51 1.62
C MET A 67 10.33 5.42 0.31
N SER A 68 10.68 6.24 -0.67
CA SER A 68 10.07 6.24 -2.01
C SER A 68 10.25 4.90 -2.74
N GLU A 69 11.45 4.32 -2.70
CA GLU A 69 11.75 3.02 -3.30
C GLU A 69 10.95 1.90 -2.63
N LYS A 70 10.88 1.91 -1.29
CA LYS A 70 10.04 0.99 -0.52
C LYS A 70 8.56 1.16 -0.85
N ALA A 71 8.07 2.39 -0.96
CA ALA A 71 6.69 2.65 -1.37
C ALA A 71 6.38 2.07 -2.75
N ARG A 72 7.31 2.23 -3.71
CA ARG A 72 7.18 1.68 -5.06
C ARG A 72 7.21 0.15 -5.07
N ALA A 73 8.03 -0.47 -4.24
CA ALA A 73 8.11 -1.93 -4.12
C ALA A 73 6.81 -2.56 -3.61
N LEU A 74 6.01 -1.82 -2.82
CA LEU A 74 4.72 -2.28 -2.32
C LEU A 74 3.55 -2.06 -3.31
N ALA A 75 3.81 -1.42 -4.46
CA ALA A 75 2.78 -1.15 -5.45
C ALA A 75 2.30 -2.44 -6.13
N LYS A 76 0.99 -2.50 -6.40
CA LYS A 76 0.37 -3.58 -7.20
C LYS A 76 -0.18 -3.00 -8.51
N PRO A 77 0.67 -2.57 -9.47
CA PRO A 77 0.23 -1.89 -10.69
C PRO A 77 -0.65 -2.76 -11.58
N ASN A 78 -0.50 -4.09 -11.49
CA ASN A 78 -1.26 -5.05 -12.30
C ASN A 78 -2.49 -5.61 -11.57
N ALA A 79 -2.92 -5.00 -10.46
CA ALA A 79 -4.03 -5.52 -9.65
C ALA A 79 -5.32 -5.73 -10.46
N THR A 80 -5.68 -4.79 -11.33
CA THR A 80 -6.86 -4.93 -12.22
C THR A 80 -6.73 -6.12 -13.15
N GLN A 81 -5.56 -6.32 -13.76
CA GLN A 81 -5.32 -7.43 -14.67
C GLN A 81 -5.40 -8.77 -13.92
N ALA A 82 -4.80 -8.85 -12.72
CA ALA A 82 -4.86 -10.04 -11.88
C ALA A 82 -6.29 -10.43 -11.49
N VAL A 83 -7.10 -9.45 -11.05
CA VAL A 83 -8.50 -9.71 -10.70
C VAL A 83 -9.30 -10.13 -11.93
N ALA A 84 -9.11 -9.47 -13.07
CA ALA A 84 -9.79 -9.83 -14.31
C ALA A 84 -9.45 -11.25 -14.77
N ALA A 85 -8.19 -11.66 -14.64
CA ALA A 85 -7.74 -12.99 -14.98
C ALA A 85 -8.43 -14.06 -14.11
N ILE A 86 -8.50 -13.86 -12.78
CA ILE A 86 -9.21 -14.76 -11.87
C ILE A 86 -10.70 -14.84 -12.23
N CYS A 87 -11.35 -13.70 -12.47
CA CYS A 87 -12.76 -13.69 -12.87
C CYS A 87 -13.01 -14.42 -14.20
N ALA A 88 -12.09 -14.34 -15.16
CA ALA A 88 -12.20 -15.00 -16.45
C ALA A 88 -12.06 -16.52 -16.32
N ASP A 89 -11.09 -16.98 -15.53
CA ASP A 89 -10.87 -18.40 -15.24
C ASP A 89 -12.13 -19.05 -14.62
N TYR A 90 -12.68 -18.45 -13.56
CA TYR A 90 -13.94 -18.90 -12.95
C TYR A 90 -15.14 -18.90 -13.92
N ALA A 91 -15.09 -18.08 -14.97
CA ALA A 91 -16.13 -17.99 -15.98
C ALA A 91 -15.85 -18.87 -17.21
N GLY A 92 -14.73 -19.60 -17.25
CA GLY A 92 -14.34 -20.48 -18.36
C GLY A 92 -13.81 -19.74 -19.59
N TYR A 93 -13.26 -18.54 -19.42
CA TYR A 93 -12.66 -17.74 -20.50
C TYR A 93 -11.14 -17.70 -20.36
N ASP A 94 -10.45 -17.85 -21.49
CA ASP A 94 -9.01 -17.65 -21.56
C ASP A 94 -8.67 -16.15 -21.43
N PHE A 95 -7.74 -15.81 -20.53
CA PHE A 95 -7.30 -14.45 -20.26
C PHE A 95 -5.77 -14.38 -20.21
N PRO A 96 -5.14 -13.34 -20.79
CA PRO A 96 -3.68 -13.28 -20.87
C PRO A 96 -2.99 -13.38 -19.51
N GLU A 97 -1.91 -14.18 -19.45
CA GLU A 97 -1.07 -14.30 -18.25
C GLU A 97 -0.61 -12.93 -17.74
N VAL A 98 -0.54 -12.80 -16.42
CA VAL A 98 -0.15 -11.58 -15.72
C VAL A 98 1.26 -11.77 -15.16
N PRO A 99 2.30 -11.14 -15.72
CA PRO A 99 3.67 -11.30 -15.23
C PRO A 99 3.80 -10.92 -13.76
N GLY A 100 4.37 -11.81 -12.95
CA GLY A 100 4.56 -11.61 -11.51
C GLY A 100 3.32 -11.90 -10.65
N TYR A 101 2.27 -12.48 -11.22
CA TYR A 101 1.14 -13.05 -10.49
C TYR A 101 1.13 -14.57 -10.73
N GLU A 102 1.54 -15.33 -9.72
CA GLU A 102 1.42 -16.79 -9.74
C GLU A 102 0.02 -17.16 -9.24
N TYR A 103 -0.69 -17.96 -10.04
CA TYR A 103 -1.88 -18.66 -9.57
C TYR A 103 -1.43 -19.73 -8.58
N VAL A 104 -1.87 -19.61 -7.34
CA VAL A 104 -1.81 -20.72 -6.39
C VAL A 104 -3.15 -21.44 -6.54
N GLU A 105 -3.14 -22.60 -7.18
CA GLU A 105 -4.29 -23.50 -7.14
C GLU A 105 -4.51 -23.91 -5.67
N ASP A 106 -5.64 -23.55 -5.09
CA ASP A 106 -6.02 -24.06 -3.77
C ASP A 106 -6.58 -25.47 -3.99
N GLU A 107 -5.77 -26.50 -3.73
CA GLU A 107 -6.12 -27.92 -3.94
C GLU A 107 -7.27 -28.42 -3.03
N ASN A 108 -7.97 -27.54 -2.29
CA ASN A 108 -8.98 -27.91 -1.30
C ASN A 108 -10.45 -27.71 -1.70
N GLU A 109 -10.79 -27.39 -2.96
CA GLU A 109 -12.21 -27.39 -3.42
C GLU A 109 -12.73 -28.80 -3.79
N GLY A 110 -12.34 -29.81 -3.01
CA GLY A 110 -12.60 -31.23 -3.29
C GLY A 110 -13.39 -32.03 -2.25
N GLU A 111 -13.85 -31.43 -1.14
CA GLU A 111 -14.75 -32.12 -0.20
C GLU A 111 -16.00 -31.29 0.11
N VAL A 112 -17.14 -31.83 -0.32
CA VAL A 112 -18.50 -31.34 -0.17
C VAL A 112 -19.07 -31.66 1.20
#